data_AF-A0A7Y3NR18-F1
#
_entry.id   AF-A0A7Y3NR18-F1
#
_cell.length_a   1.000
_cell.length_b   1.000
_cell.length_c   1.000
_cell.angle_alpha   90.00
_cell.angle_beta   90.00
_cell.angle_gamma   90.00
#
_symmetry.space_group_name_H-M   'P 1'
#
loop_
_entity.id
_entity.type
_entity.pdbx_description
1 polymer ?
#
loop_
_entity_poly.entity_id
_entity_poly.type
_entity_poly.pdbx_seq_one_letter_code
_entity_poly.pdbx_strand_id
1 'polypeptide(L)'
;MVSRIRTRVIGTLLAAVASAAMVPTAVHADTLTWTFNSPTGTLGTSQVYTAMDSNPTGIRPTVTAYGFNFTSEVGTPAALYAKNSGSSEQGLGLVGAPDNEIDAINSDNQQYNGMIQVNLTNLISLAVAGNATITFGSIQGGDHAVLGDSGSPGQLGSQITTVGPTNSGVNSVTIPWADFSLSHPYLDVTATSGSSVLLRSIQISFVPSDATPEPASMAILGAAGLPLLLARRRKVQA
;
A
#
# COMPACT_ATOMS: atom_id res chain seq x y z
N MET A 1 41.21 -24.78 -55.64
CA MET A 1 40.22 -23.68 -55.64
C MET A 1 39.02 -24.01 -54.74
N VAL A 2 39.21 -24.46 -53.48
CA VAL A 2 38.10 -24.69 -52.52
C VAL A 2 38.69 -24.65 -51.09
N SER A 3 38.84 -23.48 -50.46
CA SER A 3 39.37 -23.46 -49.07
C SER A 3 39.08 -22.20 -48.23
N ARG A 4 38.49 -21.13 -48.79
CA ARG A 4 38.39 -19.84 -48.09
C ARG A 4 36.98 -19.36 -47.72
N ILE A 5 35.99 -20.27 -47.66
CA ILE A 5 34.58 -19.89 -47.39
C ILE A 5 34.13 -20.19 -45.95
N ARG A 6 34.82 -21.05 -45.19
CA ARG A 6 34.32 -21.52 -43.88
C ARG A 6 34.60 -20.61 -42.68
N THR A 7 35.45 -19.60 -42.80
CA THR A 7 35.89 -18.78 -41.63
C THR A 7 35.04 -17.53 -41.38
N ARG A 8 34.24 -17.07 -42.35
CA ARG A 8 33.47 -15.81 -42.21
C ARG A 8 32.07 -15.98 -41.59
N VAL A 9 31.55 -17.20 -41.48
CA VAL A 9 30.20 -17.45 -40.91
C VAL A 9 30.22 -17.58 -39.38
N ILE A 10 31.38 -17.87 -38.78
CA ILE A 10 31.51 -18.07 -37.32
C ILE A 10 31.64 -16.74 -36.57
N GLY A 11 32.22 -15.71 -37.19
CA GLY A 11 32.41 -14.39 -36.55
C GLY A 11 31.12 -13.58 -36.39
N THR A 12 30.14 -13.75 -37.28
CA THR A 12 28.87 -13.02 -37.25
C THR A 12 27.84 -13.62 -36.30
N LEU A 13 27.95 -14.92 -35.95
CA LEU A 13 27.05 -15.55 -34.98
C LEU A 13 27.37 -15.15 -33.53
N LEU A 14 28.62 -14.82 -33.22
CA LEU A 14 29.05 -14.43 -31.87
C LEU A 14 28.62 -12.99 -31.50
N ALA A 15 28.52 -12.09 -32.49
CA ALA A 15 28.06 -10.72 -32.28
C ALA A 15 26.53 -10.60 -32.11
N ALA A 16 25.75 -11.55 -32.65
CA ALA A 16 24.29 -11.56 -32.51
C ALA A 16 23.82 -12.06 -31.13
N VAL A 17 24.65 -12.84 -30.41
CA VAL A 17 24.33 -13.34 -29.05
C VAL A 17 24.62 -12.28 -27.98
N ALA A 18 25.58 -11.37 -28.23
CA ALA A 18 25.93 -10.31 -27.28
C ALA A 18 24.86 -9.19 -27.20
N SER A 19 24.09 -8.97 -28.25
CA SER A 19 23.10 -7.88 -28.33
C SER A 19 21.70 -8.24 -27.79
N ALA A 20 21.45 -9.51 -27.45
CA ALA A 20 20.12 -10.01 -27.06
C ALA A 20 19.90 -10.17 -25.54
N ALA A 21 20.89 -9.83 -24.70
CA ALA A 21 20.85 -10.15 -23.27
C ALA A 21 20.55 -8.95 -22.34
N MET A 22 20.10 -7.82 -22.87
CA MET A 22 19.51 -6.75 -22.05
C MET A 22 18.00 -6.98 -21.93
N VAL A 23 17.61 -8.06 -21.25
CA VAL A 23 16.24 -8.20 -20.78
C VAL A 23 16.16 -7.41 -19.48
N PRO A 24 15.41 -6.29 -19.43
CA PRO A 24 15.17 -5.62 -18.16
C PRO A 24 14.48 -6.62 -17.24
N THR A 25 15.07 -6.87 -16.06
CA THR A 25 14.39 -7.67 -15.04
C THR A 25 13.15 -6.89 -14.60
N ALA A 26 12.02 -7.58 -14.48
CA ALA A 26 10.81 -6.98 -13.97
C ALA A 26 11.05 -6.59 -12.51
N VAL A 27 10.98 -5.30 -12.19
CA VAL A 27 10.90 -4.86 -10.81
C VAL A 27 9.49 -5.19 -10.33
N HIS A 28 9.38 -6.13 -9.40
CA HIS A 28 8.12 -6.46 -8.76
C HIS A 28 7.80 -5.38 -7.72
N ALA A 29 6.66 -4.73 -7.85
CA ALA A 29 6.11 -3.90 -6.79
C ALA A 29 5.71 -4.81 -5.63
N ASP A 30 6.14 -4.46 -4.43
CA ASP A 30 5.74 -5.14 -3.20
C ASP A 30 4.61 -4.34 -2.54
N THR A 31 3.82 -4.97 -1.68
CA THR A 31 2.64 -4.36 -1.06
C THR A 31 2.71 -4.51 0.45
N LEU A 32 2.59 -3.38 1.16
CA LEU A 32 2.42 -3.37 2.61
C LEU A 32 0.95 -3.21 2.94
N THR A 33 0.42 -4.13 3.75
CA THR A 33 -0.98 -4.10 4.19
C THR A 33 -1.08 -3.84 5.69
N TRP A 34 -1.85 -2.86 6.12
CA TRP A 34 -2.31 -2.70 7.50
C TRP A 34 -3.80 -2.98 7.57
N THR A 35 -4.20 -3.92 8.44
CA THR A 35 -5.62 -4.19 8.72
C THR A 35 -5.97 -3.68 10.10
N PHE A 36 -7.19 -3.17 10.25
CA PHE A 36 -7.68 -2.61 11.52
C PHE A 36 -8.74 -3.49 12.19
N ASN A 37 -8.79 -4.77 11.82
CA ASN A 37 -9.72 -5.77 12.38
C ASN A 37 -9.14 -6.54 13.58
N SER A 38 -7.92 -6.22 14.01
CA SER A 38 -7.27 -6.81 15.20
C SER A 38 -6.22 -5.85 15.78
N PRO A 39 -6.16 -5.65 17.12
CA PRO A 39 -7.09 -6.18 18.12
C PRO A 39 -8.53 -5.62 17.95
N THR A 40 -9.53 -6.26 18.56
CA THR A 40 -10.94 -5.82 18.55
C THR A 40 -11.37 -5.22 19.89
N GLY A 41 -12.47 -4.48 19.90
CA GLY A 41 -13.01 -3.80 21.08
C GLY A 41 -12.47 -2.37 21.23
N THR A 42 -12.54 -1.83 22.45
CA THR A 42 -12.04 -0.49 22.78
C THR A 42 -10.51 -0.47 22.87
N LEU A 43 -9.87 0.45 22.16
CA LEU A 43 -8.41 0.50 21.98
C LEU A 43 -7.74 1.73 22.63
N GLY A 44 -8.50 2.56 23.35
CA GLY A 44 -8.01 3.85 23.87
C GLY A 44 -7.94 4.92 22.76
N THR A 45 -7.24 6.04 23.00
CA THR A 45 -7.22 7.17 22.04
C THR A 45 -6.30 6.96 20.84
N SER A 46 -5.46 5.91 20.88
CA SER A 46 -4.52 5.60 19.82
C SER A 46 -4.19 4.10 19.79
N GLN A 47 -3.96 3.55 18.60
CA GLN A 47 -3.53 2.16 18.43
C GLN A 47 -2.42 2.07 17.37
N VAL A 48 -1.37 1.32 17.69
CA VAL A 48 -0.28 1.00 16.75
C VAL A 48 -0.64 -0.26 15.97
N TYR A 49 -0.44 -0.21 14.65
CA TYR A 49 -0.64 -1.34 13.74
C TYR A 49 0.65 -1.62 12.97
N THR A 50 1.02 -2.90 12.90
CA THR A 50 2.19 -3.38 12.16
C THR A 50 1.75 -3.95 10.82
N ALA A 51 2.46 -3.62 9.74
CA ALA A 51 2.18 -4.15 8.40
C ALA A 51 2.14 -5.68 8.44
N MET A 52 1.12 -6.32 7.87
CA MET A 52 1.02 -7.78 7.77
C MET A 52 2.18 -8.36 6.98
N ASP A 53 2.50 -7.71 5.87
CA ASP A 53 3.60 -8.05 4.98
C ASP A 53 4.89 -7.37 5.45
N SER A 54 6.03 -7.99 5.15
CA SER A 54 7.35 -7.39 5.35
C SER A 54 7.80 -6.72 4.06
N ASN A 55 8.52 -5.61 4.18
CA ASN A 55 9.21 -5.03 3.04
C ASN A 55 10.40 -5.93 2.56
N PRO A 56 11.08 -5.64 1.44
CA PRO A 56 12.21 -6.42 0.94
C PRO A 56 13.38 -6.53 1.91
N THR A 57 13.50 -5.59 2.86
CA THR A 57 14.53 -5.63 3.92
C THR A 57 14.11 -6.49 5.12
N GLY A 58 12.94 -7.13 5.06
CA GLY A 58 12.37 -7.93 6.15
C GLY A 58 11.74 -7.11 7.28
N ILE A 59 11.64 -5.78 7.12
CA ILE A 59 11.09 -4.87 8.12
C ILE A 59 9.58 -4.76 7.94
N ARG A 60 8.83 -4.82 9.04
CA ARG A 60 7.38 -4.61 9.07
C ARG A 60 7.07 -3.23 9.66
N PRO A 61 6.91 -2.19 8.83
CA PRO A 61 6.70 -0.84 9.33
C PRO A 61 5.36 -0.71 10.06
N THR A 62 5.31 0.25 10.99
CA THR A 62 4.14 0.51 11.83
C THR A 62 3.50 1.84 11.49
N VAL A 63 2.17 1.88 11.53
CA VAL A 63 1.36 3.10 11.55
C VAL A 63 0.69 3.24 12.90
N THR A 64 0.30 4.46 13.28
CA THR A 64 -0.48 4.70 14.50
C THR A 64 -1.78 5.41 14.12
N ALA A 65 -2.91 4.81 14.46
CA ALA A 65 -4.22 5.45 14.32
C ALA A 65 -4.58 6.20 15.60
N TYR A 66 -5.29 7.31 15.46
CA TYR A 66 -5.81 8.17 16.52
C TYR A 66 -7.28 8.46 16.27
N GLY A 67 -8.08 8.57 17.32
CA GLY A 67 -9.49 8.96 17.23
C GLY A 67 -9.70 10.40 17.69
N PHE A 68 -10.59 11.15 17.01
CA PHE A 68 -10.97 12.50 17.40
C PHE A 68 -12.47 12.74 17.21
N ASN A 69 -13.05 13.55 18.10
CA ASN A 69 -14.39 14.11 17.98
C ASN A 69 -14.31 15.62 17.84
N PHE A 70 -14.98 16.18 16.83
CA PHE A 70 -14.98 17.61 16.56
C PHE A 70 -16.28 18.25 17.02
N THR A 71 -16.17 19.20 17.96
CA THR A 71 -17.19 20.20 18.30
C THR A 71 -16.79 21.62 17.87
N SER A 72 -15.56 21.76 17.40
CA SER A 72 -14.92 23.00 16.97
C SER A 72 -13.91 22.66 15.87
N GLU A 73 -13.12 23.64 15.40
CA GLU A 73 -12.05 23.42 14.41
C GLU A 73 -10.96 22.46 14.90
N VAL A 74 -10.79 22.30 16.21
CA VAL A 74 -9.84 21.38 16.82
C VAL A 74 -10.58 20.20 17.42
N GLY A 75 -10.17 19.00 17.02
CA GLY A 75 -10.71 17.74 17.51
C GLY A 75 -10.23 17.45 18.93
N THR A 76 -11.14 16.95 19.75
CA THR A 76 -10.82 16.38 21.07
C THR A 76 -10.50 14.89 20.91
N PRO A 77 -9.48 14.35 21.58
CA PRO A 77 -9.18 12.92 21.49
C PRO A 77 -10.38 12.05 21.86
N ALA A 78 -10.67 11.05 21.03
CA ALA A 78 -11.74 10.09 21.21
C ALA A 78 -11.16 8.67 21.22
N ALA A 79 -11.81 7.77 21.97
CA ALA A 79 -11.38 6.38 21.99
C ALA A 79 -11.73 5.68 20.67
N LEU A 80 -10.79 4.92 20.14
CA LEU A 80 -10.95 4.06 18.98
C LEU A 80 -11.67 2.76 19.37
N TYR A 81 -12.47 2.26 18.44
CA TYR A 81 -13.13 0.97 18.55
C TYR A 81 -12.87 0.13 17.29
N ALA A 82 -12.37 -1.10 17.47
CA ALA A 82 -12.16 -2.02 16.36
C ALA A 82 -13.24 -3.10 16.34
N LYS A 83 -13.94 -3.21 15.20
CA LYS A 83 -15.05 -4.13 14.97
C LYS A 83 -14.63 -5.27 14.05
N ASN A 84 -15.19 -6.46 14.27
CA ASN A 84 -15.02 -7.62 13.40
C ASN A 84 -16.26 -8.53 13.51
N SER A 85 -17.42 -8.00 13.11
CA SER A 85 -18.74 -8.61 13.37
C SER A 85 -19.39 -9.28 12.15
N GLY A 86 -18.66 -9.46 11.05
CA GLY A 86 -19.19 -10.02 9.80
C GLY A 86 -18.34 -9.59 8.61
N SER A 87 -18.66 -10.02 7.38
CA SER A 87 -17.85 -9.68 6.20
C SER A 87 -17.88 -8.20 5.81
N SER A 88 -18.93 -7.49 6.22
CA SER A 88 -19.23 -6.07 5.93
C SER A 88 -19.30 -5.20 7.17
N GLU A 89 -18.75 -5.66 8.29
CA GLU A 89 -18.80 -4.97 9.60
C GLU A 89 -17.44 -5.12 10.29
N GLN A 90 -16.37 -4.71 9.59
CA GLN A 90 -14.99 -4.83 10.05
C GLN A 90 -14.22 -3.54 9.91
N GLY A 91 -13.35 -3.24 10.87
CA GLY A 91 -12.44 -2.11 10.78
C GLY A 91 -12.49 -1.23 12.02
N LEU A 92 -11.95 -0.04 11.87
CA LEU A 92 -11.78 0.95 12.92
C LEU A 92 -12.87 2.02 12.83
N GLY A 93 -13.46 2.31 13.97
CA GLY A 93 -14.40 3.40 14.22
C GLY A 93 -14.12 4.05 15.57
N LEU A 94 -15.13 4.71 16.14
CA LEU A 94 -15.02 5.47 17.39
C LEU A 94 -15.96 4.91 18.47
N VAL A 95 -15.48 4.86 19.71
CA VAL A 95 -16.31 4.46 20.86
C VAL A 95 -17.39 5.50 21.09
N GLY A 96 -18.63 5.05 21.26
CA GLY A 96 -19.77 5.91 21.59
C GLY A 96 -20.41 6.61 20.39
N ALA A 97 -19.86 6.44 19.18
CA ALA A 97 -20.57 6.72 17.95
C ALA A 97 -21.63 5.61 17.68
N PRO A 98 -22.66 5.89 16.85
CA PRO A 98 -23.61 4.87 16.40
C PRO A 98 -22.87 3.65 15.84
N ASP A 99 -23.24 2.47 16.35
CA ASP A 99 -22.61 1.17 16.02
C ASP A 99 -21.08 1.08 16.15
N ASN A 100 -20.50 2.04 16.89
CA ASN A 100 -19.07 2.30 17.04
C ASN A 100 -18.32 2.53 15.72
N GLU A 101 -18.98 3.19 14.77
CA GLU A 101 -18.40 3.55 13.47
C GLU A 101 -17.92 5.01 13.47
N ILE A 102 -17.32 5.45 12.36
CA ILE A 102 -17.05 6.87 12.12
C ILE A 102 -18.35 7.48 11.61
N ASP A 103 -18.91 8.46 12.32
CA ASP A 103 -20.14 9.17 11.96
C ASP A 103 -19.90 10.69 12.01
N ALA A 104 -20.70 11.44 11.27
CA ALA A 104 -20.79 12.89 11.33
C ALA A 104 -21.77 13.39 12.43
N ILE A 105 -22.60 12.49 12.98
CA ILE A 105 -23.62 12.81 13.98
C ILE A 105 -23.57 11.72 15.07
N ASN A 106 -23.56 12.10 16.35
CA ASN A 106 -23.65 11.08 17.41
C ASN A 106 -25.11 10.62 17.64
N SER A 107 -25.30 9.61 18.49
CA SER A 107 -26.63 9.08 18.87
C SER A 107 -27.59 10.10 19.51
N ASP A 108 -27.09 11.26 19.95
CA ASP A 108 -27.88 12.35 20.54
C ASP A 108 -28.25 13.44 19.52
N ASN A 109 -28.08 13.16 18.23
CA ASN A 109 -28.35 14.07 17.12
C ASN A 109 -27.55 15.39 17.22
N GLN A 110 -26.42 15.36 17.91
CA GLN A 110 -25.44 16.43 17.93
C GLN A 110 -24.42 16.14 16.83
N GLN A 111 -24.12 17.15 16.01
CA GLN A 111 -23.14 17.03 14.94
C GLN A 111 -21.74 16.98 15.57
N TYR A 112 -21.23 15.76 15.77
CA TYR A 112 -19.84 15.51 16.07
C TYR A 112 -19.25 14.88 14.82
N ASN A 113 -18.38 15.60 14.11
CA ASN A 113 -17.64 14.98 13.02
C ASN A 113 -16.58 14.07 13.64
N GLY A 114 -16.84 12.77 13.66
CA GLY A 114 -15.85 11.77 14.06
C GLY A 114 -14.73 11.70 13.02
N MET A 115 -13.49 11.58 13.48
CA MET A 115 -12.33 11.39 12.63
C MET A 115 -11.45 10.27 13.16
N ILE A 116 -10.98 9.43 12.24
CA ILE A 116 -9.80 8.61 12.45
C ILE A 116 -8.65 9.23 11.68
N GLN A 117 -7.52 9.38 12.37
CA GLN A 117 -6.32 9.94 11.80
C GLN A 117 -5.18 8.93 11.89
N VAL A 118 -4.56 8.60 10.77
CA VAL A 118 -3.47 7.63 10.71
C VAL A 118 -2.16 8.36 10.45
N ASN A 119 -1.20 8.23 11.37
CA ASN A 119 0.14 8.78 11.20
C ASN A 119 0.98 7.89 10.28
N LEU A 120 1.36 8.44 9.12
CA LEU A 120 2.12 7.80 8.06
C LEU A 120 3.61 8.24 8.03
N THR A 121 4.09 9.01 9.01
CA THR A 121 5.46 9.56 9.04
C THR A 121 6.53 8.49 8.76
N ASN A 122 6.42 7.33 9.41
CA ASN A 122 7.36 6.21 9.25
C ASN A 122 7.35 5.59 7.85
N LEU A 123 6.27 5.79 7.07
CA LEU A 123 6.12 5.26 5.72
C LEU A 123 6.62 6.25 4.70
N ILE A 124 6.34 7.54 4.90
CA ILE A 124 6.83 8.62 4.04
C ILE A 124 8.37 8.62 4.04
N SER A 125 9.01 8.31 5.18
CA SER A 125 10.47 8.16 5.26
C SER A 125 11.04 6.97 4.47
N LEU A 126 10.22 6.00 4.06
CA LEU A 126 10.67 4.85 3.26
C LEU A 126 10.74 5.15 1.75
N ALA A 127 10.49 6.41 1.34
CA ALA A 127 10.55 6.87 -0.06
C ALA A 127 9.73 5.99 -1.03
N VAL A 128 8.56 5.56 -0.58
CA VAL A 128 7.66 4.71 -1.35
C VAL A 128 7.21 5.43 -2.63
N ALA A 129 7.40 4.80 -3.79
CA ALA A 129 6.77 5.20 -5.04
C ALA A 129 5.59 4.27 -5.33
N GLY A 130 4.38 4.82 -5.51
CA GLY A 130 3.20 4.02 -5.85
C GLY A 130 1.88 4.68 -5.47
N ASN A 131 0.89 3.84 -5.18
CA ASN A 131 -0.45 4.26 -4.76
C ASN A 131 -0.78 3.64 -3.40
N ALA A 132 -1.59 4.35 -2.61
CA ALA A 132 -2.27 3.78 -1.46
C ALA A 132 -3.70 3.38 -1.84
N THR A 133 -4.10 2.16 -1.52
CA THR A 133 -5.48 1.69 -1.60
C THR A 133 -6.06 1.66 -0.20
N ILE A 134 -7.09 2.46 0.03
CA ILE A 134 -7.81 2.55 1.30
C ILE A 134 -9.10 1.76 1.14
N THR A 135 -9.35 0.84 2.06
CA THR A 135 -10.55 0.00 2.05
C THR A 135 -11.37 0.25 3.30
N PHE A 136 -12.68 0.35 3.12
CA PHE A 136 -13.68 0.47 4.15
C PHE A 136 -14.40 -0.85 4.32
N GLY A 137 -14.64 -1.22 5.57
CA GLY A 137 -15.30 -2.48 5.89
C GLY A 137 -16.77 -2.31 6.23
N SER A 138 -17.26 -1.09 6.39
CA SER A 138 -18.68 -0.73 6.43
C SER A 138 -18.85 0.58 5.65
N ILE A 139 -19.58 0.51 4.54
CA ILE A 139 -20.14 1.61 3.75
C ILE A 139 -21.43 1.02 3.18
N GLN A 140 -22.59 1.52 3.60
CA GLN A 140 -23.90 1.07 3.16
C GLN A 140 -24.51 2.05 2.14
N GLY A 141 -25.68 1.71 1.59
CA GLY A 141 -26.33 2.51 0.55
C GLY A 141 -26.66 3.93 1.03
N GLY A 142 -25.88 4.91 0.60
CA GLY A 142 -26.00 6.32 0.99
C GLY A 142 -24.82 6.83 1.84
N ASP A 143 -24.00 5.94 2.40
CA ASP A 143 -22.85 6.33 3.22
C ASP A 143 -21.69 6.84 2.38
N HIS A 144 -21.03 7.90 2.83
CA HIS A 144 -19.77 8.32 2.24
C HIS A 144 -18.72 8.61 3.32
N ALA A 145 -17.47 8.25 3.01
CA ALA A 145 -16.29 8.66 3.72
C ALA A 145 -15.59 9.80 2.98
N VAL A 146 -14.98 10.71 3.72
CA VAL A 146 -14.09 11.75 3.16
C VAL A 146 -12.68 11.45 3.64
N LEU A 147 -11.75 11.43 2.68
CA LEU A 147 -10.32 11.31 2.94
C LEU A 147 -9.67 12.68 2.83
N GLY A 148 -8.77 12.99 3.76
CA GLY A 148 -7.96 14.20 3.73
C GLY A 148 -6.54 13.99 4.23
N ASP A 149 -5.71 15.02 4.10
CA ASP A 149 -4.36 15.08 4.64
C ASP A 149 -4.17 16.29 5.55
N SER A 150 -3.59 16.08 6.73
CA SER A 150 -3.30 17.15 7.69
C SER A 150 -1.86 17.13 8.16
N GLY A 151 -1.39 18.31 8.60
CA GLY A 151 -0.04 18.50 9.14
C GLY A 151 0.09 18.33 10.65
N SER A 152 -1.02 18.29 11.37
CA SER A 152 -1.02 18.25 12.84
C SER A 152 -2.09 17.28 13.39
N PRO A 153 -1.83 16.64 14.54
CA PRO A 153 -2.82 15.81 15.20
C PRO A 153 -4.12 16.54 15.52
N GLY A 154 -5.26 15.92 15.22
CA GLY A 154 -6.58 16.42 15.62
C GLY A 154 -7.06 17.67 14.88
N GLN A 155 -6.45 18.00 13.74
CA GLN A 155 -6.93 19.05 12.84
C GLN A 155 -7.49 18.42 11.57
N LEU A 156 -8.57 18.98 11.03
CA LEU A 156 -9.07 18.57 9.72
C LEU A 156 -8.11 19.05 8.64
N GLY A 157 -7.69 18.10 7.80
CA GLY A 157 -6.84 18.33 6.66
C GLY A 157 -7.51 18.93 5.42
N SER A 158 -6.72 19.05 4.36
CA SER A 158 -7.27 19.29 3.03
C SER A 158 -7.96 18.03 2.53
N GLN A 159 -9.14 18.16 1.94
CA GLN A 159 -9.82 17.01 1.36
C GLN A 159 -9.06 16.51 0.11
N ILE A 160 -8.74 15.22 0.09
CA ILE A 160 -8.17 14.52 -1.07
C ILE A 160 -9.29 14.01 -1.96
N THR A 161 -10.25 13.26 -1.37
CA THR A 161 -11.32 12.60 -2.13
C THR A 161 -12.50 12.19 -1.25
N THR A 162 -13.61 11.84 -1.88
CA THR A 162 -14.80 11.27 -1.23
C THR A 162 -15.04 9.86 -1.78
N VAL A 163 -15.36 8.93 -0.89
CA VAL A 163 -15.59 7.52 -1.17
C VAL A 163 -17.01 7.17 -0.73
N GLY A 164 -17.78 6.48 -1.55
CA GLY A 164 -19.11 5.99 -1.19
C GLY A 164 -19.45 4.76 -2.01
N PRO A 165 -20.63 4.15 -1.80
CA PRO A 165 -21.04 2.99 -2.56
C PRO A 165 -21.18 3.40 -4.02
N THR A 166 -20.24 2.96 -4.85
CA THR A 166 -20.48 2.96 -6.29
C THR A 166 -21.51 1.89 -6.61
N ASN A 167 -22.21 1.99 -7.76
CA ASN A 167 -23.08 0.93 -8.28
C ASN A 167 -22.36 -0.44 -8.42
N SER A 168 -21.04 -0.47 -8.22
CA SER A 168 -20.16 -1.64 -8.27
C SER A 168 -19.85 -2.25 -6.90
N GLY A 169 -20.39 -1.71 -5.78
CA GLY A 169 -20.15 -2.25 -4.43
C GLY A 169 -18.70 -2.13 -3.96
N VAL A 170 -17.93 -1.22 -4.54
CA VAL A 170 -16.51 -1.03 -4.22
C VAL A 170 -16.40 -0.09 -3.03
N ASN A 171 -15.99 -0.64 -1.88
CA ASN A 171 -15.75 0.10 -0.64
C ASN A 171 -14.27 0.49 -0.52
N SER A 172 -13.63 0.89 -1.63
CA SER A 172 -12.22 1.25 -1.64
C SER A 172 -11.90 2.35 -2.62
N VAL A 173 -10.84 3.11 -2.33
CA VAL A 173 -10.29 4.13 -3.22
C VAL A 173 -8.78 3.99 -3.31
N THR A 174 -8.23 4.28 -4.49
CA THR A 174 -6.80 4.34 -4.71
C THR A 174 -6.38 5.78 -4.90
N ILE A 175 -5.41 6.23 -4.10
CA ILE A 175 -4.84 7.57 -4.13
C ILE A 175 -3.34 7.51 -4.43
N PRO A 176 -2.78 8.44 -5.22
CA PRO A 176 -1.35 8.54 -5.41
C PRO A 176 -0.62 8.72 -4.07
N TRP A 177 0.45 7.96 -3.83
CA TRP A 177 1.25 8.14 -2.60
C TRP A 177 1.95 9.51 -2.55
N ALA A 178 2.16 10.13 -3.72
CA ALA A 178 2.75 11.46 -3.85
C ALA A 178 1.90 12.57 -3.19
N ASP A 179 0.63 12.30 -2.85
CA ASP A 179 -0.23 13.25 -2.15
C ASP A 179 0.15 13.37 -0.65
N PHE A 180 0.93 12.44 -0.10
CA PHE A 180 1.42 12.50 1.27
C PHE A 180 2.83 13.08 1.37
N SER A 181 3.07 13.89 2.40
CA SER A 181 4.37 14.54 2.63
C SER A 181 4.69 14.63 4.12
N LEU A 182 5.95 14.88 4.47
CA LEU A 182 6.31 15.11 5.88
C LEU A 182 5.66 16.37 6.48
N SER A 183 5.24 17.32 5.64
CA SER A 183 4.43 18.46 6.08
C SER A 183 2.99 18.07 6.38
N HIS A 184 2.43 17.06 5.70
CA HIS A 184 1.10 16.51 5.94
C HIS A 184 1.14 14.98 6.10
N PRO A 185 1.68 14.47 7.23
CA PRO A 185 1.97 13.06 7.39
C PRO A 185 0.76 12.25 7.88
N TYR A 186 -0.41 12.87 8.03
CA TYR A 186 -1.60 12.25 8.57
C TYR A 186 -2.63 12.01 7.47
N LEU A 187 -3.15 10.79 7.38
CA LEU A 187 -4.35 10.47 6.61
C LEU A 187 -5.57 10.64 7.53
N ASP A 188 -6.45 11.56 7.18
CA ASP A 188 -7.70 11.82 7.87
C ASP A 188 -8.84 11.05 7.20
N VAL A 189 -9.65 10.37 8.00
CA VAL A 189 -10.84 9.64 7.56
C VAL A 189 -12.02 10.12 8.38
N THR A 190 -13.00 10.71 7.70
CA THR A 190 -14.26 11.18 8.30
C THR A 190 -15.44 10.61 7.53
N ALA A 191 -16.64 10.71 8.09
CA ALA A 191 -17.89 10.38 7.39
C ALA A 191 -18.61 11.66 6.93
N THR A 192 -19.39 11.59 5.85
CA THR A 192 -20.31 12.68 5.49
C THR A 192 -21.55 12.69 6.39
N SER A 193 -22.30 13.80 6.37
CA SER A 193 -23.54 13.93 7.13
C SER A 193 -24.50 12.77 6.87
N GLY A 194 -24.92 12.08 7.95
CA GLY A 194 -25.83 10.94 7.87
C GLY A 194 -25.19 9.67 7.32
N SER A 195 -23.86 9.57 7.36
CA SER A 195 -23.10 8.39 6.95
C SER A 195 -22.37 7.76 8.13
N SER A 196 -22.29 6.45 8.11
CA SER A 196 -21.57 5.64 9.10
C SER A 196 -20.57 4.75 8.39
N VAL A 197 -19.29 4.81 8.75
CA VAL A 197 -18.23 4.08 8.03
C VAL A 197 -17.19 3.44 8.95
N LEU A 198 -16.61 2.32 8.52
CA LEU A 198 -15.47 1.66 9.18
C LEU A 198 -14.25 1.64 8.28
N LEU A 199 -13.11 2.14 8.78
CA LEU A 199 -11.83 2.03 8.09
C LEU A 199 -11.26 0.61 8.26
N ARG A 200 -11.18 -0.18 7.18
CA ARG A 200 -10.78 -1.60 7.26
C ARG A 200 -9.29 -1.82 7.07
N SER A 201 -8.72 -1.22 6.04
CA SER A 201 -7.30 -1.40 5.75
C SER A 201 -6.71 -0.28 4.90
N ILE A 202 -5.39 -0.15 5.02
CA ILE A 202 -4.55 0.64 4.13
C ILE A 202 -3.59 -0.34 3.45
N GLN A 203 -3.50 -0.28 2.13
CA GLN A 203 -2.50 -1.00 1.35
C GLN A 203 -1.66 0.01 0.61
N ILE A 204 -0.34 -0.16 0.62
CA ILE A 204 0.55 0.70 -0.15
C ILE A 204 1.40 -0.20 -1.03
N SER A 205 1.31 0.01 -2.34
CA SER A 205 2.25 -0.57 -3.28
C SER A 205 3.51 0.29 -3.29
N PHE A 206 4.67 -0.34 -3.15
CA PHE A 206 5.95 0.34 -3.22
C PHE A 206 6.89 -0.37 -4.18
N VAL A 207 7.62 0.44 -4.93
CA VAL A 207 8.71 -0.02 -5.78
C VAL A 207 10.00 0.26 -5.01
N PRO A 208 10.79 -0.77 -4.63
CA PRO A 208 12.04 -0.53 -3.93
C PRO A 208 12.96 0.32 -4.81
N SER A 209 13.47 1.45 -4.28
CA SER A 209 14.41 2.32 -5.00
C SER A 209 15.68 1.58 -5.42
N ASP A 210 16.01 0.53 -4.67
CA ASP A 210 17.24 -0.24 -4.76
C ASP A 210 16.99 -1.64 -5.30
N ALA A 211 15.91 -1.86 -6.04
CA ALA A 211 15.79 -3.06 -6.87
C ALA A 211 16.86 -3.00 -7.96
N THR A 212 18.13 -3.19 -7.59
CA THR A 212 19.23 -3.47 -8.51
C THR A 212 18.72 -4.58 -9.39
N PRO A 213 18.57 -4.35 -10.70
CA PRO A 213 18.21 -5.40 -11.63
C PRO A 213 19.16 -6.55 -11.35
N GLU A 214 18.65 -7.71 -10.88
CA GLU A 214 19.51 -8.87 -10.72
C GLU A 214 20.23 -9.04 -12.05
N PRO A 215 21.55 -8.87 -12.09
CA PRO A 215 22.18 -8.62 -13.36
C PRO A 215 22.04 -9.92 -14.13
N ALA A 216 21.45 -9.82 -15.33
CA ALA A 216 21.22 -10.94 -16.23
C ALA A 216 22.48 -11.78 -16.45
N SER A 217 23.67 -11.28 -16.05
CA SER A 217 24.90 -12.03 -15.79
C SER A 217 24.72 -13.42 -15.15
N MET A 218 23.76 -13.69 -14.25
CA MET A 218 23.54 -15.07 -13.76
C MET A 218 22.92 -15.97 -14.85
N ALA A 219 21.91 -15.47 -15.56
CA ALA A 219 21.34 -16.14 -16.72
C ALA A 219 22.35 -16.27 -17.86
N ILE A 220 23.21 -15.26 -18.06
CA ILE A 220 24.31 -15.26 -19.02
C ILE A 220 25.39 -16.26 -18.58
N LEU A 221 25.74 -16.37 -17.30
CA LEU A 221 26.68 -17.38 -16.80
C LEU A 221 26.13 -18.79 -17.04
N GLY A 222 24.85 -19.00 -16.75
CA GLY A 222 24.17 -20.27 -17.02
C GLY A 222 24.14 -20.60 -18.51
N ALA A 223 23.71 -19.66 -19.34
CA ALA A 223 23.59 -19.82 -20.79
C ALA A 223 24.95 -19.92 -21.49
N ALA A 224 25.99 -19.24 -21.02
CA ALA A 224 27.35 -19.32 -21.55
C ALA A 224 28.11 -20.57 -21.07
N GLY A 225 27.80 -21.08 -19.87
CA GLY A 225 28.37 -22.32 -19.33
C GLY A 225 27.92 -23.57 -20.08
N LEU A 226 26.65 -23.62 -20.51
CA LEU A 226 26.06 -24.75 -21.26
C LEU A 226 26.83 -25.13 -22.54
N PRO A 227 27.12 -24.22 -23.49
CA PRO A 227 27.88 -24.54 -24.70
C PRO A 227 29.33 -24.94 -24.40
N LEU A 228 29.97 -24.39 -23.35
CA LEU A 228 31.32 -24.79 -22.93
C LEU A 228 31.35 -26.22 -22.38
N LEU A 229 30.35 -26.60 -21.58
CA LEU A 229 30.18 -27.98 -21.08
C LEU A 229 29.90 -28.97 -22.23
N LEU A 230 29.07 -28.58 -23.19
CA LEU A 230 28.79 -29.38 -24.39
C LEU A 230 30.02 -29.53 -25.28
N ALA A 231 30.87 -28.51 -25.40
CA ALA A 231 32.12 -28.57 -26.15
C ALA A 231 33.17 -29.50 -25.49
N ARG A 232 33.24 -29.52 -24.14
CA ARG A 232 34.16 -30.40 -23.41
C ARG A 232 33.81 -31.89 -23.58
N ARG A 233 32.51 -32.25 -23.63
CA ARG A 233 32.08 -33.64 -23.84
C ARG A 233 32.53 -34.24 -25.18
N ARG A 234 32.65 -33.42 -26.23
CA ARG A 234 33.06 -33.91 -27.57
C ARG A 234 34.54 -34.30 -27.67
N LYS A 235 35.40 -33.81 -26.78
CA LYS A 235 36.84 -34.15 -26.77
C LYS A 235 37.19 -35.45 -26.06
N VAL A 236 36.26 -36.03 -25.28
CA VAL A 236 36.53 -37.23 -24.48
C VAL A 236 36.13 -38.53 -25.22
N GLN A 237 35.44 -38.41 -26.36
CA GLN A 237 34.99 -39.54 -27.18
C GLN A 237 35.78 -39.72 -28.49
N ALA A 238 36.96 -39.09 -28.60
CA ALA A 238 37.92 -39.29 -29.68
C ALA A 238 39.26 -39.72 -29.07
#